data_AF-A0A359D258-F1
#
_entry.id   AF-A0A359D258-F1
#
_cell.length_a   1.000
_cell.length_b   1.000
_cell.length_c   1.000
_cell.angle_alpha   90.00
_cell.angle_beta   90.00
_cell.angle_gamma   90.00
#
_symmetry.space_group_name_H-M   'P 1'
#
loop_
_entity.id
_entity.type
_entity.pdbx_description
1 polymer ?
#
loop_
_entity_poly.entity_id
_entity_poly.type
_entity_poly.pdbx_seq_one_letter_code
_entity_poly.pdbx_strand_id
1 'polypeptide(L)'
;MKNIILFVLTFFIVSGILAQDSLRLAKRKKEIENKLVLVVPFNPILYNNEASKEMIEQTQHKYKQVQNIMRLGLDKALHKVIADSSLSKSLLESYTTQSEWDELEYIYANCDYFFDQAMSWEPGKKTLFGKSNLSSDKDIDKTKKNKKKVKKEKSEEKSDGELRSDIKNNPDKFLNVKFREKDFLKNLAKKNRVDFFLFINQFDIKGDYSDPYKVGSYSYNREIKVHYSVFNHDGKYLFGSYASSEFPATENDPIKVTDVYFMKLVREIVKNIPY
;
A
#
# COMPACT_ATOMS: atom_id res chain seq x y z
N MET A 1 57.84 29.79 -8.33
CA MET A 1 57.65 28.82 -7.23
C MET A 1 56.40 29.10 -6.38
N LYS A 2 56.08 30.35 -5.99
CA LYS A 2 54.86 30.68 -5.24
C LYS A 2 53.53 30.23 -5.89
N ASN A 3 53.42 30.30 -7.23
CA ASN A 3 52.18 29.95 -7.94
C ASN A 3 51.92 28.44 -8.04
N ILE A 4 52.96 27.60 -7.92
CA ILE A 4 52.83 26.13 -7.95
C ILE A 4 52.32 25.61 -6.60
N ILE A 5 52.79 26.20 -5.50
CA ILE A 5 52.34 25.85 -4.14
C ILE A 5 50.85 26.19 -3.95
N LEU A 6 50.39 27.32 -4.50
CA LEU A 6 48.98 27.71 -4.45
C LEU A 6 48.07 26.74 -5.23
N PHE A 7 48.55 26.21 -6.36
CA PHE A 7 47.82 25.26 -7.21
C PHE A 7 47.72 23.86 -6.59
N VAL A 8 48.77 23.41 -5.89
CA VAL A 8 48.76 22.14 -5.14
C VAL A 8 47.82 22.23 -3.94
N LEU A 9 47.81 23.37 -3.24
CA LEU A 9 46.93 23.57 -2.09
C LEU A 9 45.44 23.60 -2.49
N THR A 10 45.08 24.24 -3.60
CA THR A 10 43.70 24.24 -4.11
C THR A 10 43.27 22.86 -4.60
N PHE A 11 44.17 22.07 -5.19
CA PHE A 11 43.87 20.69 -5.61
C PHE A 11 43.57 19.75 -4.43
N PHE A 12 44.28 19.91 -3.31
CA PHE A 12 44.01 19.16 -2.07
C PHE A 12 42.70 19.58 -1.39
N ILE A 13 42.32 20.86 -1.48
CA ILE A 13 41.05 21.34 -0.89
C ILE A 13 39.83 20.83 -1.69
N VAL A 14 39.89 20.85 -3.03
CA VAL A 14 38.78 20.39 -3.89
C VAL A 14 38.59 18.87 -3.79
N SER A 15 39.67 18.09 -3.73
CA SER A 15 39.60 16.63 -3.55
C SER A 15 39.04 16.23 -2.17
N GLY A 16 39.34 16.99 -1.12
CA GLY A 16 38.76 16.79 0.21
C GLY A 16 37.24 16.98 0.27
N ILE A 17 36.69 17.94 -0.48
CA ILE A 17 35.24 18.22 -0.52
C ILE A 17 34.50 17.08 -1.24
N LEU A 18 35.01 16.61 -2.39
CA LEU A 18 34.43 15.47 -3.13
C LEU A 18 34.49 14.15 -2.34
N ALA A 19 35.55 13.94 -1.55
CA ALA A 19 35.68 12.77 -0.67
C ALA A 19 34.68 12.80 0.50
N GLN A 20 34.40 13.98 1.07
CA GLN A 20 33.41 14.11 2.14
C GLN A 20 31.97 13.86 1.66
N ASP A 21 31.62 14.34 0.46
CA ASP A 21 30.29 14.11 -0.11
C ASP A 21 30.06 12.64 -0.45
N SER A 22 31.04 11.96 -1.04
CA SER A 22 30.94 10.51 -1.32
C SER A 22 30.85 9.66 -0.04
N LEU A 23 31.59 10.01 1.01
CA LEU A 23 31.50 9.32 2.32
C LEU A 23 30.15 9.56 2.99
N ARG A 24 29.60 10.78 2.92
CA ARG A 24 28.25 11.10 3.43
C ARG A 24 27.17 10.36 2.66
N LEU A 25 27.31 10.25 1.34
CA LEU A 25 26.38 9.53 0.48
C LEU A 25 26.42 8.01 0.79
N ALA A 26 27.61 7.45 0.97
CA ALA A 26 27.79 6.05 1.38
C ALA A 26 27.22 5.79 2.78
N LYS A 27 27.44 6.70 3.74
CA LYS A 27 26.87 6.59 5.09
C LYS A 27 25.34 6.67 5.07
N ARG A 28 24.77 7.61 4.31
CA ARG A 28 23.32 7.76 4.16
C ARG A 28 22.70 6.55 3.46
N LYS A 29 23.34 6.04 2.41
CA LYS A 29 22.91 4.81 1.73
C LYS A 29 22.88 3.64 2.71
N LYS A 30 23.93 3.47 3.51
CA LYS A 30 24.01 2.42 4.54
C LYS A 30 22.98 2.60 5.66
N GLU A 31 22.66 3.83 6.04
CA GLU A 31 21.62 4.13 7.04
C GLU A 31 20.22 3.79 6.54
N ILE A 32 19.93 4.08 5.27
CA ILE A 32 18.71 3.69 4.56
C ILE A 32 18.59 2.16 4.45
N GLU A 33 19.70 1.49 4.07
CA GLU A 33 19.79 0.03 3.98
C GLU A 33 19.50 -0.65 5.32
N ASN A 34 19.80 0.01 6.45
CA ASN A 34 19.56 -0.52 7.79
C ASN A 34 18.14 -0.29 8.33
N LYS A 35 17.28 0.47 7.61
CA LYS A 35 15.90 0.67 8.03
C LYS A 35 15.12 -0.64 7.93
N LEU A 36 14.25 -0.91 8.90
CA LEU A 36 13.42 -2.11 8.92
C LEU A 36 11.96 -1.78 8.64
N VAL A 37 11.41 -2.38 7.58
CA VAL A 37 9.99 -2.32 7.23
C VAL A 37 9.27 -3.56 7.76
N LEU A 38 8.28 -3.37 8.62
CA LEU A 38 7.32 -4.44 8.96
C LEU A 38 6.22 -4.48 7.91
N VAL A 39 6.13 -5.58 7.17
CA VAL A 39 5.03 -5.81 6.24
C VAL A 39 3.88 -6.48 6.99
N VAL A 40 2.76 -5.77 7.07
CA VAL A 40 1.52 -6.29 7.64
C VAL A 40 0.63 -6.73 6.47
N PRO A 41 0.42 -8.05 6.29
CA PRO A 41 -0.36 -8.59 5.19
C PRO A 41 -1.84 -8.27 5.37
N PHE A 42 -2.61 -8.30 4.28
CA PHE A 42 -4.06 -8.07 4.36
C PHE A 42 -4.74 -9.14 5.22
N ASN A 43 -5.77 -8.68 5.96
CA ASN A 43 -6.66 -9.58 6.68
C ASN A 43 -7.44 -10.41 5.65
N PRO A 44 -7.50 -11.75 5.76
CA PRO A 44 -8.25 -12.61 4.84
C PRO A 44 -9.72 -12.22 4.60
N ILE A 45 -10.35 -11.46 5.51
CA ILE A 45 -11.72 -10.95 5.30
C ILE A 45 -11.79 -9.82 4.26
N LEU A 46 -10.66 -9.17 3.95
CA LEU A 46 -10.50 -8.07 2.97
C LEU A 46 -9.88 -8.57 1.66
N TYR A 47 -10.10 -9.84 1.35
CA TYR A 47 -9.71 -10.47 0.10
C TYR A 47 -10.95 -10.67 -0.77
N ASN A 48 -10.95 -10.03 -1.93
CA ASN A 48 -12.03 -10.13 -2.90
C ASN A 48 -11.47 -10.53 -4.26
N ASN A 49 -11.75 -11.75 -4.72
CA ASN A 49 -11.23 -12.25 -5.99
C ASN A 49 -12.35 -12.87 -6.82
N GLU A 50 -12.79 -12.14 -7.85
CA GLU A 50 -13.83 -12.58 -8.78
C GLU A 50 -13.39 -13.78 -9.63
N ALA A 51 -12.08 -13.96 -9.86
CA ALA A 51 -11.52 -15.06 -10.63
C ALA A 51 -11.30 -16.35 -9.82
N SER A 52 -11.72 -16.37 -8.55
CA SER A 52 -11.48 -17.52 -7.66
C SER A 52 -12.10 -18.80 -8.20
N LYS A 53 -13.28 -18.71 -8.83
CA LYS A 53 -13.98 -19.88 -9.36
C LYS A 53 -13.16 -20.55 -10.47
N GLU A 54 -12.72 -19.78 -11.44
CA GLU A 54 -11.93 -20.25 -12.59
C GLU A 54 -10.57 -20.79 -12.12
N MET A 55 -9.94 -20.14 -11.14
CA MET A 55 -8.70 -20.63 -10.54
C MET A 55 -8.89 -21.98 -9.84
N ILE A 56 -9.97 -22.13 -9.07
CA ILE A 56 -10.32 -23.39 -8.39
C ILE A 56 -10.58 -24.51 -9.41
N GLU A 57 -11.34 -24.22 -10.47
CA GLU A 57 -11.66 -25.20 -11.51
C GLU A 57 -10.41 -25.68 -12.25
N GLN A 58 -9.49 -24.76 -12.57
CA GLN A 58 -8.25 -25.11 -13.28
C GLN A 58 -7.24 -25.86 -12.40
N THR A 59 -7.06 -25.44 -11.15
CA THR A 59 -5.97 -25.94 -10.29
C THR A 59 -6.39 -26.99 -9.27
N GLN A 60 -7.70 -27.19 -9.08
CA GLN A 60 -8.28 -28.05 -8.03
C GLN A 60 -7.93 -27.59 -6.60
N HIS A 61 -7.43 -26.37 -6.43
CA HIS A 61 -7.26 -25.75 -5.12
C HIS A 61 -8.60 -25.40 -4.48
N LYS A 62 -8.67 -25.42 -3.15
CA LYS A 62 -9.79 -24.83 -2.39
C LYS A 62 -9.66 -23.31 -2.34
N TYR A 63 -10.76 -22.59 -2.15
CA TYR A 63 -10.77 -21.13 -2.01
C TYR A 63 -9.72 -20.61 -1.02
N LYS A 64 -9.62 -21.22 0.17
CA LYS A 64 -8.60 -20.86 1.18
C LYS A 64 -7.16 -21.07 0.68
N GLN A 65 -6.92 -22.08 -0.16
CA GLN A 65 -5.60 -22.31 -0.73
C GLN A 65 -5.27 -21.23 -1.77
N VAL A 66 -6.21 -20.88 -2.66
CA VAL A 66 -6.03 -19.77 -3.61
C VAL A 66 -5.77 -18.46 -2.87
N GLN A 67 -6.57 -18.14 -1.85
CA GLN A 67 -6.36 -16.97 -1.00
C GLN A 67 -4.97 -16.96 -0.35
N ASN A 68 -4.52 -18.09 0.20
CA ASN A 68 -3.20 -18.19 0.82
C ASN A 68 -2.07 -18.05 -0.20
N ILE A 69 -2.21 -18.61 -1.41
CA ILE A 69 -1.25 -18.44 -2.50
C ILE A 69 -1.13 -16.95 -2.86
N MET A 70 -2.25 -16.26 -3.04
CA MET A 70 -2.25 -14.81 -3.33
C MET A 70 -1.61 -14.00 -2.20
N ARG A 71 -1.95 -14.32 -0.94
CA ARG A 71 -1.45 -13.62 0.24
C ARG A 71 0.07 -13.80 0.41
N LEU A 72 0.56 -15.03 0.33
CA LEU A 72 1.98 -15.36 0.43
C LEU A 72 2.78 -14.87 -0.79
N GLY A 73 2.21 -14.96 -1.99
CA GLY A 73 2.84 -14.47 -3.20
C GLY A 73 3.06 -12.95 -3.18
N LEU A 74 2.07 -12.19 -2.68
CA LEU A 74 2.19 -10.74 -2.54
C LEU A 74 3.25 -10.38 -1.49
N ASP A 75 3.23 -11.05 -0.35
CA ASP A 75 4.21 -10.85 0.73
C ASP A 75 5.63 -11.14 0.25
N LYS A 76 5.86 -12.30 -0.38
CA LYS A 76 7.15 -12.67 -0.98
C LYS A 76 7.61 -11.65 -2.01
N ALA A 77 6.71 -11.18 -2.87
CA ALA A 77 7.05 -10.16 -3.87
C ALA A 77 7.45 -8.83 -3.20
N LEU A 78 6.73 -8.39 -2.17
CA LEU A 78 7.07 -7.21 -1.37
C LEU A 78 8.45 -7.34 -0.73
N HIS A 79 8.72 -8.44 -0.04
CA HIS A 79 10.02 -8.69 0.58
C HIS A 79 11.16 -8.67 -0.44
N LYS A 80 10.96 -9.29 -1.60
CA LYS A 80 11.93 -9.29 -2.70
C LYS A 80 12.27 -7.88 -3.17
N VAL A 81 11.28 -7.00 -3.33
CA VAL A 81 11.51 -5.64 -3.84
C VAL A 81 12.02 -4.70 -2.75
N ILE A 82 11.58 -4.86 -1.49
CA ILE A 82 12.10 -4.08 -0.37
C ILE A 82 13.58 -4.39 -0.14
N ALA A 83 14.00 -5.64 -0.31
CA ALA A 83 15.40 -6.07 -0.16
C ALA A 83 16.38 -5.33 -1.10
N ASP A 84 15.89 -4.72 -2.19
CA ASP A 84 16.72 -3.87 -3.07
C ASP A 84 17.13 -2.54 -2.40
N SER A 85 16.48 -2.12 -1.32
CA SER A 85 16.66 -0.79 -0.72
C SER A 85 16.68 -0.75 0.82
N SER A 86 16.16 -1.76 1.51
CA SER A 86 15.92 -1.73 2.96
C SER A 86 15.75 -3.15 3.52
N LEU A 87 15.78 -3.31 4.85
CA LEU A 87 15.42 -4.58 5.49
C LEU A 87 13.90 -4.71 5.62
N SER A 88 13.41 -5.94 5.60
CA SER A 88 11.98 -6.20 5.79
C SER A 88 11.74 -7.41 6.68
N LYS A 89 10.65 -7.35 7.46
CA LYS A 89 10.15 -8.45 8.30
C LYS A 89 8.72 -8.77 7.89
N SER A 90 8.46 -10.04 7.59
CA SER A 90 7.14 -10.57 7.30
C SER A 90 6.47 -11.05 8.59
N LEU A 91 5.18 -10.75 8.75
CA LEU A 91 4.33 -11.43 9.73
C LEU A 91 3.73 -12.75 9.20
N LEU A 92 3.94 -13.08 7.91
CA LEU A 92 3.55 -14.36 7.31
C LEU A 92 4.67 -15.41 7.34
N GLU A 93 5.91 -15.04 7.02
CA GLU A 93 7.00 -16.02 6.95
C GLU A 93 7.37 -16.60 8.33
N SER A 94 6.89 -15.93 9.39
CA SER A 94 7.27 -16.21 10.77
C SER A 94 6.21 -17.01 11.54
N TYR A 95 5.20 -17.59 10.85
CA TYR A 95 4.17 -18.49 11.40
C TYR A 95 4.68 -19.82 12.00
N THR A 96 5.96 -19.90 12.34
CA THR A 96 6.56 -21.06 13.02
C THR A 96 6.22 -21.10 14.51
N THR A 97 5.71 -20.01 15.09
CA THR A 97 5.36 -19.91 16.51
C THR A 97 3.94 -19.39 16.75
N GLN A 98 3.26 -19.90 17.78
CA GLN A 98 1.92 -19.45 18.20
C GLN A 98 1.89 -17.94 18.53
N SER A 99 2.97 -17.42 19.13
CA SER A 99 3.05 -16.01 19.54
C SER A 99 2.95 -15.00 18.40
N GLU A 100 3.27 -15.42 17.18
CA GLU A 100 3.28 -14.54 16.01
C GLU A 100 1.95 -14.55 15.28
N TRP A 101 1.24 -15.69 15.33
CA TRP A 101 -0.18 -15.75 15.00
C TRP A 101 -0.99 -14.83 15.91
N ASP A 102 -0.75 -14.91 17.22
CA ASP A 102 -1.43 -14.08 18.21
C ASP A 102 -1.13 -12.57 17.98
N GLU A 103 0.09 -12.23 17.57
CA GLU A 103 0.46 -10.84 17.22
C GLU A 103 -0.29 -10.34 15.98
N LEU A 104 -0.36 -11.14 14.92
CA LEU A 104 -1.06 -10.75 13.69
C LEU A 104 -2.57 -10.63 13.92
N GLU A 105 -3.17 -11.54 14.68
CA GLU A 105 -4.57 -11.45 15.08
C GLU A 105 -4.84 -10.23 15.95
N TYR A 106 -3.95 -9.92 16.90
CA TYR A 106 -4.03 -8.71 17.71
C TYR A 106 -3.92 -7.43 16.85
N ILE A 107 -3.04 -7.43 15.83
CA ILE A 107 -2.94 -6.32 14.87
C ILE A 107 -4.27 -6.14 14.14
N TYR A 108 -4.85 -7.22 13.61
CA TYR A 108 -6.13 -7.16 12.91
C TYR A 108 -7.28 -6.72 13.81
N ALA A 109 -7.31 -7.15 15.07
CA ALA A 109 -8.30 -6.73 16.05
C ALA A 109 -8.21 -5.23 16.39
N ASN A 110 -7.04 -4.61 16.19
CA ASN A 110 -6.82 -3.19 16.41
C ASN A 110 -7.07 -2.30 15.18
N CYS A 111 -7.25 -2.90 13.99
CA CYS A 111 -7.46 -2.17 12.74
C CYS A 111 -8.95 -1.88 12.50
N ASP A 112 -9.26 -0.62 12.18
CA ASP A 112 -10.51 -0.22 11.55
C ASP A 112 -10.23 0.34 10.15
N TYR A 113 -11.10 0.04 9.20
CA TYR A 113 -10.90 0.41 7.79
C TYR A 113 -11.89 1.49 7.35
N PHE A 114 -11.45 2.38 6.48
CA PHE A 114 -12.28 3.46 5.93
C PHE A 114 -11.78 3.86 4.54
N PHE A 115 -12.68 4.38 3.69
CA PHE A 115 -12.27 4.90 2.39
C PHE A 115 -11.66 6.30 2.52
N ASP A 116 -10.51 6.50 1.90
CA ASP A 116 -9.79 7.76 1.85
C ASP A 116 -9.35 8.08 0.41
N GLN A 117 -8.96 9.32 0.15
CA GLN A 117 -8.45 9.74 -1.15
C GLN A 117 -7.01 9.25 -1.32
N ALA A 118 -6.73 8.55 -2.43
CA ALA A 118 -5.40 8.09 -2.79
C ALA A 118 -4.45 9.27 -2.97
N MET A 119 -3.27 9.17 -2.37
CA MET A 119 -2.23 10.18 -2.54
C MET A 119 -1.44 9.92 -3.83
N SER A 120 -1.19 10.98 -4.60
CA SER A 120 -0.22 10.96 -5.69
C SER A 120 1.17 11.28 -5.15
N TRP A 121 2.14 10.39 -5.39
CA TRP A 121 3.53 10.68 -5.07
C TRP A 121 4.17 11.45 -6.23
N GLU A 122 4.61 12.68 -5.96
CA GLU A 122 5.47 13.45 -6.86
C GLU A 122 6.83 13.72 -6.18
N PRO A 123 7.96 13.30 -6.77
CA PRO A 123 9.27 13.54 -6.19
C PRO A 123 9.56 15.05 -6.12
N GLY A 124 9.88 15.55 -4.92
CA GLY A 124 10.26 16.95 -4.71
C GLY A 124 9.11 17.92 -4.45
N LYS A 125 7.84 17.52 -4.61
CA LYS A 125 6.74 18.26 -3.98
C LYS A 125 6.70 17.84 -2.51
N LYS A 126 6.79 18.81 -1.59
CA LYS A 126 6.24 18.60 -0.24
C LYS A 126 4.80 18.19 -0.48
N THR A 127 4.49 16.91 -0.28
CA THR A 127 3.10 16.52 -0.11
C THR A 127 2.56 17.48 0.93
N LEU A 128 1.54 18.24 0.56
CA LEU A 128 0.75 18.91 1.57
C LEU A 128 0.22 17.76 2.41
N PHE A 129 0.91 17.46 3.53
CA PHE A 129 0.40 16.72 4.66
C PHE A 129 -0.75 17.56 5.22
N GLY A 130 -1.81 17.63 4.44
CA GLY A 130 -2.75 18.72 4.39
C GLY A 130 -4.11 18.17 4.74
N LYS A 131 -4.38 18.14 6.05
CA LYS A 131 -5.74 18.10 6.59
C LYS A 131 -6.58 16.92 6.10
N SER A 132 -6.09 15.70 6.26
CA SER A 132 -7.03 14.69 6.77
C SER A 132 -7.47 15.20 8.15
N ASN A 133 -8.75 15.16 8.48
CA ASN A 133 -9.27 15.48 9.82
C ASN A 133 -8.82 14.44 10.88
N LEU A 134 -7.55 14.03 10.85
CA LEU A 134 -6.85 13.30 11.87
C LEU A 134 -6.38 14.29 12.94
N SER A 135 -7.34 14.80 13.69
CA SER A 135 -7.10 15.19 15.07
C SER A 135 -8.09 14.41 15.91
N SER A 136 -7.58 13.42 16.63
CA SER A 136 -8.17 12.96 17.88
C SER A 136 -8.53 14.18 18.74
N ASP A 137 -9.69 14.11 19.40
CA ASP A 137 -10.30 15.12 20.29
C ASP A 137 -11.14 16.20 19.57
N LYS A 138 -12.41 15.89 19.26
CA LYS A 138 -13.60 16.73 19.58
C LYS A 138 -14.96 16.35 18.98
N ASP A 139 -15.11 15.21 18.30
CA ASP A 139 -16.40 14.89 17.63
C ASP A 139 -17.23 13.79 18.30
N ILE A 140 -17.28 13.75 19.64
CA ILE A 140 -18.22 12.89 20.38
C ILE A 140 -19.47 13.65 20.87
N ASP A 141 -19.54 14.99 20.81
CA ASP A 141 -20.60 15.72 21.55
C ASP A 141 -21.35 16.84 20.80
N LYS A 142 -21.53 16.75 19.47
CA LYS A 142 -22.29 17.78 18.72
C LYS A 142 -23.34 17.30 17.70
N THR A 143 -23.87 16.08 17.85
CA THR A 143 -25.06 15.62 17.09
C THR A 143 -26.35 15.71 17.91
N LYS A 144 -26.56 16.84 18.61
CA LYS A 144 -27.90 17.30 19.03
C LYS A 144 -28.01 18.81 18.86
N LYS A 145 -28.43 19.23 17.65
CA LYS A 145 -29.09 20.49 17.25
C LYS A 145 -28.50 21.02 15.96
N ASN A 146 -29.17 20.75 14.84
CA ASN A 146 -29.69 21.79 13.95
C ASN A 146 -30.42 21.16 12.75
N LYS A 147 -31.71 20.89 12.95
CA LYS A 147 -32.69 20.94 11.86
C LYS A 147 -32.82 22.40 11.41
N LYS A 148 -32.41 22.73 10.19
CA LYS A 148 -33.17 23.61 9.27
C LYS A 148 -32.49 23.73 7.89
N LYS A 149 -33.20 23.16 6.90
CA LYS A 149 -33.39 23.58 5.50
C LYS A 149 -32.26 24.35 4.80
N VAL A 150 -31.66 23.73 3.78
CA VAL A 150 -31.58 24.32 2.43
C VAL A 150 -31.88 23.21 1.42
N LYS A 151 -33.06 23.27 0.81
CA LYS A 151 -33.39 22.55 -0.43
C LYS A 151 -32.54 23.18 -1.54
N LYS A 152 -31.77 22.37 -2.27
CA LYS A 152 -31.32 22.72 -3.61
C LYS A 152 -31.68 21.56 -4.51
N GLU A 153 -32.72 21.79 -5.30
CA GLU A 153 -33.24 20.90 -6.33
C GLU A 153 -32.09 20.49 -7.27
N LYS A 154 -31.89 19.18 -7.43
CA LYS A 154 -31.16 18.63 -8.56
C LYS A 154 -32.19 17.95 -9.44
N SER A 155 -32.26 18.44 -10.67
CA SER A 155 -33.06 17.90 -11.76
C SER A 155 -32.76 16.42 -11.96
N GLU A 156 -33.75 15.59 -11.64
CA GLU A 156 -33.82 14.19 -12.05
C GLU A 156 -34.24 14.18 -13.53
N GLU A 157 -33.31 13.90 -14.43
CA GLU A 157 -33.62 13.76 -15.85
C GLU A 157 -34.25 12.39 -16.08
N LYS A 158 -35.57 12.36 -16.33
CA LYS A 158 -36.29 11.15 -16.73
C LYS A 158 -35.96 10.85 -18.19
N SER A 159 -35.16 9.81 -18.43
CA SER A 159 -35.16 9.09 -19.71
C SER A 159 -35.66 7.66 -19.46
N ASP A 160 -36.81 7.32 -20.04
CA ASP A 160 -37.35 5.96 -20.20
C ASP A 160 -37.23 4.98 -19.01
N GLY A 161 -38.01 5.23 -17.95
CA GLY A 161 -38.41 4.18 -17.00
C GLY A 161 -37.33 3.61 -16.07
N GLU A 162 -36.06 3.93 -16.26
CA GLU A 162 -34.96 3.47 -15.40
C GLU A 162 -34.51 4.55 -14.41
N LEU A 163 -34.48 4.20 -13.12
CA LEU A 163 -33.72 4.97 -12.13
C LEU A 163 -32.22 4.80 -12.44
N ARG A 164 -31.62 5.76 -13.16
CA ARG A 164 -30.17 5.90 -13.17
C ARG A 164 -29.75 6.70 -11.95
N SER A 165 -29.26 6.02 -10.92
CA SER A 165 -28.44 6.72 -9.92
C SER A 165 -27.18 7.19 -10.62
N ASP A 166 -26.89 8.49 -10.59
CA ASP A 166 -25.55 8.99 -10.89
C ASP A 166 -24.58 8.36 -9.87
N ILE A 167 -24.05 7.17 -10.18
CA ILE A 167 -22.96 6.58 -9.43
C ILE A 167 -21.77 7.48 -9.73
N LYS A 168 -21.53 8.46 -8.85
CA LYS A 168 -20.23 9.13 -8.81
C LYS A 168 -19.19 8.09 -8.45
N ASN A 169 -18.68 7.42 -9.49
CA ASN A 169 -17.51 6.58 -9.38
C ASN A 169 -16.39 7.50 -8.87
N ASN A 170 -15.84 7.18 -7.71
CA ASN A 170 -14.72 7.90 -7.11
C ASN A 170 -13.48 7.02 -7.32
N PRO A 171 -12.91 7.00 -8.54
CA PRO A 171 -11.85 6.06 -8.93
C PRO A 171 -10.59 6.23 -8.07
N ASP A 172 -10.44 7.37 -7.42
CA ASP A 172 -9.25 7.73 -6.68
C ASP A 172 -9.35 7.39 -5.18
N LYS A 173 -10.35 6.61 -4.77
CA LYS A 173 -10.46 6.17 -3.37
C LYS A 173 -9.74 4.86 -3.11
N PHE A 174 -9.17 4.73 -1.93
CA PHE A 174 -8.55 3.50 -1.45
C PHE A 174 -9.03 3.16 -0.05
N LEU A 175 -8.98 1.87 0.32
CA LEU A 175 -9.24 1.45 1.70
C LEU A 175 -8.00 1.74 2.54
N ASN A 176 -8.12 2.69 3.46
CA ASN A 176 -7.10 3.07 4.44
C ASN A 176 -7.38 2.39 5.79
N VAL A 177 -6.40 2.43 6.70
CA VAL A 177 -6.47 1.83 8.03
C VAL A 177 -6.23 2.89 9.12
N LYS A 178 -6.97 2.77 10.21
CA LYS A 178 -6.74 3.48 11.48
C LYS A 178 -6.73 2.48 12.62
N PHE A 179 -6.16 2.89 13.75
CA PHE A 179 -5.98 2.02 14.91
C PHE A 179 -6.87 2.46 16.06
N ARG A 180 -7.48 1.49 16.76
CA ARG A 180 -8.35 1.74 17.92
C ARG A 180 -7.54 2.28 19.10
N GLU A 181 -6.41 1.66 19.37
CA GLU A 181 -5.48 2.06 20.41
C GLU A 181 -4.51 3.14 19.89
N LYS A 182 -4.39 4.26 20.62
CA LYS A 182 -3.62 5.45 20.21
C LYS A 182 -2.12 5.19 20.05
N ASP A 183 -1.51 4.45 20.97
CA ASP A 183 -0.07 4.15 20.99
C ASP A 183 0.27 2.78 20.39
N PHE A 184 -0.69 2.14 19.72
CA PHE A 184 -0.57 0.78 19.19
C PHE A 184 0.67 0.60 18.30
N LEU A 185 0.80 1.39 17.24
CA LEU A 185 1.94 1.28 16.32
C LEU A 185 3.26 1.61 16.99
N LYS A 186 3.26 2.57 17.92
CA LYS A 186 4.47 2.94 18.68
C LYS A 186 4.96 1.80 19.58
N ASN A 187 4.03 1.10 20.22
CA ASN A 187 4.35 -0.06 21.05
C ASN A 187 4.81 -1.25 20.20
N LEU A 188 4.12 -1.51 19.08
CA LEU A 188 4.50 -2.53 18.11
C LEU A 188 5.89 -2.25 17.52
N ALA A 189 6.20 -0.98 17.26
CA ALA A 189 7.48 -0.54 16.72
C ALA A 189 8.63 -0.81 17.69
N LYS A 190 8.45 -0.50 18.97
CA LYS A 190 9.44 -0.78 20.02
C LYS A 190 9.68 -2.28 20.18
N LYS A 191 8.61 -3.09 20.18
CA LYS A 191 8.69 -4.55 20.31
C LYS A 191 9.46 -5.17 19.14
N ASN A 192 9.17 -4.74 17.93
CA ASN A 192 9.73 -5.32 16.71
C ASN A 192 10.97 -4.60 16.16
N ARG A 193 11.38 -3.46 16.76
CA ARG A 193 12.48 -2.59 16.31
C ARG A 193 12.34 -2.16 14.85
N VAL A 194 11.13 -1.76 14.46
CA VAL A 194 10.80 -1.39 13.07
C VAL A 194 10.78 0.12 12.91
N ASP A 195 11.24 0.60 11.76
CA ASP A 195 11.25 2.03 11.41
C ASP A 195 9.98 2.44 10.66
N PHE A 196 9.46 1.52 9.84
CA PHE A 196 8.27 1.73 9.02
C PHE A 196 7.32 0.54 9.10
N PHE A 197 6.04 0.84 8.96
CA PHE A 197 5.00 -0.15 8.73
C PHE A 197 4.46 0.00 7.33
N LEU A 198 4.34 -1.12 6.61
CA LEU A 198 3.59 -1.23 5.38
C LEU A 198 2.37 -2.11 5.64
N PHE A 199 1.20 -1.49 5.74
CA PHE A 199 -0.06 -2.21 5.82
C PHE A 199 -0.60 -2.45 4.42
N ILE A 200 -0.83 -3.72 4.09
CA ILE A 200 -1.65 -4.10 2.94
C ILE A 200 -3.08 -4.20 3.45
N ASN A 201 -3.93 -3.28 3.03
CA ASN A 201 -5.27 -3.12 3.61
C ASN A 201 -6.29 -4.05 2.95
N GLN A 202 -6.30 -4.09 1.62
CA GLN A 202 -7.27 -4.85 0.83
C GLN A 202 -6.63 -5.37 -0.45
N PHE A 203 -7.05 -6.57 -0.86
CA PHE A 203 -6.64 -7.20 -2.10
C PHE A 203 -7.88 -7.51 -2.96
N ASP A 204 -7.90 -6.95 -4.16
CA ASP A 204 -8.97 -7.09 -5.13
C ASP A 204 -8.46 -7.72 -6.43
N ILE A 205 -9.22 -8.67 -6.99
CA ILE A 205 -9.16 -9.07 -8.39
C ILE A 205 -10.55 -8.91 -8.99
N LYS A 206 -10.65 -8.09 -10.06
CA LYS A 206 -11.91 -7.81 -10.77
C LYS A 206 -11.73 -7.95 -12.27
N GLY A 207 -12.75 -8.47 -12.95
CA GLY A 207 -12.75 -8.50 -14.42
C GLY A 207 -13.07 -7.12 -15.01
N ASP A 208 -12.41 -6.76 -16.10
CA ASP A 208 -12.83 -5.64 -16.93
C ASP A 208 -13.94 -6.11 -17.89
N TYR A 209 -15.19 -5.79 -17.53
CA TYR A 209 -16.38 -6.12 -18.32
C TYR A 209 -16.88 -4.95 -19.17
N SER A 210 -16.05 -3.93 -19.40
CA SER A 210 -16.44 -2.73 -20.17
C SER A 210 -16.75 -3.03 -21.65
N ASP A 211 -16.15 -4.07 -22.23
CA ASP A 211 -16.33 -4.48 -23.63
C ASP A 211 -17.00 -5.88 -23.73
N PRO A 212 -18.30 -5.95 -24.06
CA PRO A 212 -19.03 -7.20 -24.17
C PRO A 212 -18.46 -8.18 -25.20
N TYR A 213 -17.80 -7.71 -26.26
CA TYR A 213 -17.21 -8.60 -27.28
C TYR A 213 -15.97 -9.31 -26.73
N LYS A 214 -15.13 -8.59 -25.98
CA LYS A 214 -13.99 -9.20 -25.27
C LYS A 214 -14.44 -10.16 -24.19
N VAL A 215 -15.52 -9.85 -23.48
CA VAL A 215 -16.11 -10.75 -22.49
C VAL A 215 -16.62 -12.03 -23.17
N GLY A 216 -17.39 -11.90 -24.26
CA GLY A 216 -17.93 -13.04 -25.01
C GLY A 216 -16.88 -13.93 -25.66
N SER A 217 -15.72 -13.37 -26.02
CA SER A 217 -14.56 -14.10 -26.56
C SER A 217 -13.52 -14.50 -25.51
N TYR A 218 -13.78 -14.23 -24.23
CA TYR A 218 -12.88 -14.51 -23.11
C TYR A 218 -11.48 -13.86 -23.24
N SER A 219 -11.38 -12.74 -23.95
CA SER A 219 -10.14 -12.01 -24.22
C SER A 219 -10.02 -10.71 -23.42
N TYR A 220 -10.74 -10.60 -22.31
CA TYR A 220 -10.70 -9.45 -21.40
C TYR A 220 -9.57 -9.58 -20.38
N ASN A 221 -9.22 -8.46 -19.74
CA ASN A 221 -8.22 -8.43 -18.67
C ASN A 221 -8.91 -8.44 -17.29
N ARG A 222 -8.17 -8.90 -16.30
CA ARG A 222 -8.51 -8.77 -14.88
C ARG A 222 -7.54 -7.79 -14.23
N GLU A 223 -8.07 -6.87 -13.45
CA GLU A 223 -7.30 -5.93 -12.65
C GLU A 223 -7.03 -6.55 -11.27
N ILE A 224 -5.76 -6.62 -10.89
CA ILE A 224 -5.31 -6.80 -9.50
C ILE A 224 -5.17 -5.40 -8.91
N LYS A 225 -5.84 -5.12 -7.80
CA LYS A 225 -5.75 -3.85 -7.07
C LYS A 225 -5.43 -4.10 -5.60
N VAL A 226 -4.37 -3.44 -5.12
CA VAL A 226 -3.88 -3.58 -3.75
C VAL A 226 -3.91 -2.24 -3.07
N HIS A 227 -4.69 -2.11 -2.01
CA HIS A 227 -4.78 -0.92 -1.18
C HIS A 227 -3.73 -1.00 -0.06
N TYR A 228 -3.01 0.08 0.22
CA TYR A 228 -1.94 0.06 1.22
C TYR A 228 -1.78 1.40 1.94
N SER A 229 -1.18 1.33 3.13
CA SER A 229 -0.86 2.48 3.98
C SER A 229 0.52 2.33 4.60
N VAL A 230 1.22 3.45 4.73
CA VAL A 230 2.59 3.55 5.26
C VAL A 230 2.61 4.45 6.49
N PHE A 231 3.19 3.94 7.57
CA PHE A 231 3.37 4.66 8.83
C PHE A 231 4.84 4.61 9.27
N ASN A 232 5.30 5.60 10.04
CA ASN A 232 6.60 5.51 10.71
C ASN A 232 6.49 4.79 12.08
N HIS A 233 7.64 4.58 12.73
CA HIS A 233 7.75 3.98 14.06
C HIS A 233 6.99 4.72 15.18
N ASP A 234 6.66 6.00 15.00
CA ASP A 234 5.86 6.77 15.96
C ASP A 234 4.35 6.59 15.76
N GLY A 235 3.94 5.82 14.74
CA GLY A 235 2.54 5.66 14.34
C GLY A 235 2.01 6.83 13.51
N LYS A 236 2.88 7.72 13.03
CA LYS A 236 2.48 8.82 12.14
C LYS A 236 2.21 8.27 10.74
N TYR A 237 1.03 8.60 10.21
CA TYR A 237 0.65 8.34 8.82
C TYR A 237 1.55 9.12 7.85
N LEU A 238 2.17 8.40 6.91
CA LEU A 238 3.10 8.97 5.92
C LEU A 238 2.51 8.95 4.52
N PHE A 239 1.99 7.80 4.11
CA PHE A 239 1.50 7.57 2.75
C PHE A 239 0.35 6.54 2.74
N GLY A 240 -0.45 6.53 1.68
CA GLY A 240 -1.55 5.61 1.48
C GLY A 240 -2.20 5.84 0.12
N SER A 241 -2.42 4.74 -0.59
CA SER A 241 -2.93 4.71 -1.96
C SER A 241 -3.36 3.29 -2.34
N TYR A 242 -3.61 3.05 -3.61
CA TYR A 242 -3.65 1.71 -4.19
C TYR A 242 -2.61 1.59 -5.31
N ALA A 243 -2.21 0.36 -5.62
CA ALA A 243 -1.43 0.00 -6.80
C ALA A 243 -2.22 -1.02 -7.61
N SER A 244 -2.10 -0.99 -8.94
CA SER A 244 -2.80 -1.95 -9.79
C SER A 244 -1.93 -2.53 -10.91
N SER A 245 -2.34 -3.72 -11.36
CA SER A 245 -1.74 -4.41 -12.50
C SER A 245 -2.82 -5.24 -13.19
N GLU A 246 -2.60 -5.61 -14.44
CA GLU A 246 -3.56 -6.39 -15.23
C GLU A 246 -2.96 -7.72 -15.65
N PHE A 247 -3.80 -8.74 -15.75
CA PHE A 247 -3.48 -10.05 -16.30
C PHE A 247 -4.64 -10.58 -17.15
N PRO A 248 -4.39 -11.42 -18.17
CA PRO A 248 -5.44 -11.89 -19.07
C PRO A 248 -6.40 -12.85 -18.35
N ALA A 249 -7.69 -12.84 -18.72
CA ALA A 249 -8.69 -13.75 -18.16
C ALA A 249 -8.38 -15.25 -18.41
N THR A 250 -7.58 -15.55 -19.44
CA THR A 250 -7.10 -16.91 -19.75
C THR A 250 -6.10 -17.46 -18.74
N GLU A 251 -5.53 -16.62 -17.87
CA GLU A 251 -4.59 -17.05 -16.83
C GLU A 251 -5.34 -17.30 -15.52
N ASN A 252 -5.51 -18.57 -15.15
CA ASN A 252 -6.14 -18.98 -13.89
C ASN A 252 -5.23 -19.83 -12.99
N ASP A 253 -3.93 -19.91 -13.26
CA ASP A 253 -2.99 -20.48 -12.29
C ASP A 253 -2.62 -19.39 -11.26
N PRO A 254 -3.07 -19.48 -9.99
CA PRO A 254 -2.79 -18.47 -8.99
C PRO A 254 -1.28 -18.33 -8.72
N ILE A 255 -0.49 -19.40 -8.84
CA ILE A 255 0.96 -19.35 -8.66
C ILE A 255 1.57 -18.48 -9.75
N LYS A 256 1.22 -18.75 -11.01
CA LYS A 256 1.68 -17.96 -12.15
C LYS A 256 1.21 -16.50 -12.09
N VAL A 257 -0.01 -16.26 -11.61
CA VAL A 257 -0.50 -14.89 -11.35
C VAL A 257 0.43 -14.16 -10.39
N THR A 258 0.78 -14.81 -9.26
CA THR A 258 1.67 -14.18 -8.25
C THR A 258 3.09 -13.97 -8.76
N ASP A 259 3.68 -14.95 -9.45
CA ASP A 259 5.09 -14.87 -9.88
C ASP A 259 5.34 -13.86 -11.00
N VAL A 260 4.34 -13.65 -11.88
CA VAL A 260 4.51 -12.83 -13.08
C VAL A 260 3.95 -11.41 -12.89
N TYR A 261 2.76 -11.26 -12.33
CA TYR A 261 2.02 -9.99 -12.40
C TYR A 261 2.18 -9.11 -11.16
N PHE A 262 2.52 -9.68 -10.00
CA PHE A 262 2.66 -8.90 -8.76
C PHE A 262 3.89 -7.97 -8.77
N MET A 263 4.93 -8.28 -9.55
CA MET A 263 6.15 -7.47 -9.53
C MET A 263 5.90 -6.01 -9.94
N LYS A 264 4.96 -5.75 -10.86
CA LYS A 264 4.63 -4.38 -11.30
C LYS A 264 4.01 -3.59 -10.15
N LEU A 265 2.96 -4.13 -9.52
CA LEU A 265 2.25 -3.44 -8.45
C LEU A 265 3.14 -3.23 -7.23
N VAL A 266 3.97 -4.22 -6.88
CA VAL A 266 4.84 -4.13 -5.70
C VAL A 266 5.91 -3.05 -5.85
N ARG A 267 6.51 -2.91 -7.04
CA ARG A 267 7.47 -1.81 -7.30
C ARG A 267 6.83 -0.45 -7.11
N GLU A 268 5.56 -0.29 -7.48
CA GLU A 268 4.81 0.95 -7.24
C GLU A 268 4.57 1.21 -5.76
N ILE A 269 4.18 0.18 -4.99
CA ILE A 269 4.01 0.27 -3.53
C ILE A 269 5.32 0.70 -2.84
N VAL A 270 6.40 -0.04 -3.11
CA VAL A 270 7.71 0.14 -2.46
C VAL A 270 8.30 1.52 -2.73
N LYS A 271 8.13 2.04 -3.95
CA LYS A 271 8.61 3.38 -4.33
C LYS A 271 8.10 4.50 -3.40
N ASN A 272 6.94 4.30 -2.78
CA ASN A 272 6.31 5.30 -1.93
C ASN A 272 6.67 5.16 -0.44
N ILE A 273 7.56 4.24 -0.09
CA ILE A 273 8.08 4.11 1.28
C ILE A 273 9.28 5.07 1.43
N PRO A 274 9.23 6.00 2.40
CA PRO A 274 10.23 7.06 2.52
C PRO A 274 11.43 6.57 3.35
N TYR A 275 12.22 5.64 2.79
CA TYR A 275 13.47 5.19 3.41
C TYR A 275 14.51 6.32 3.56
#